data_AF-A0A1A8IJF6-F1
#
_entry.id   AF-A0A1A8IJF6-F1
#
_cell.length_a   1.000
_cell.length_b   1.000
_cell.length_c   1.000
_cell.angle_alpha   90.00
_cell.angle_beta   90.00
_cell.angle_gamma   90.00
#
_symmetry.space_group_name_H-M   'P 1'
#
loop_
_entity.id
_entity.type
_entity.pdbx_description
1 polymer ?
#
loop_
_entity_poly.entity_id
_entity_poly.type
_entity_poly.pdbx_seq_one_letter_code
_entity_poly.pdbx_strand_id
1 'polypeptide(L)'
;VETEGLRRSIQNLGVLLTTCAVAHTSVATGEGLRHAATGQYHTVTVTTKDKDGELVRTGNAILKAEITSADGNRSADTEITDNKNGTYEVGYTIRSEGEHSFSLLLYGQPIRGSPFRLRAVKPSDVTQSPDDVKRRVKSPSGTGGHIRQKAVRRPSSMYSTTKKKENPIEDELIYRVGTRGREKGEFTNLQGISTSSNGRVVVADSNNQCIQVFSNDGQFKMRFGVRGRSPGQLQRPTGVTVDMNGDIVVADYDNRWVSIFSSDGKFKNKIGAGRLMGPKGVAVDKNGHIITVDNKACCVFIFQSNGKLVTKFGGRGTSERQFAGPHFVAVNNKNEIIVTDFHNHSVKVYSADGEFLFKFGSHGEGNGQFNAPTGVAVDANGNIIVADWGNSRIQVFDSTGSFLSYINTSADPLYGPQGLALTSEGHVAVADSGNHCFKVYRYLQ
;
A
#
# COMPACT_ATOMS: atom_id res chain seq x y z
N VAL A 1 -49.98 -11.48 25.56
CA VAL A 1 -49.77 -12.31 26.78
C VAL A 1 -48.55 -13.23 26.67
N GLU A 2 -47.99 -13.49 25.48
CA GLU A 2 -46.84 -14.42 25.31
C GLU A 2 -45.43 -13.83 25.46
N THR A 3 -45.26 -12.51 25.52
CA THR A 3 -43.91 -11.89 25.55
C THR A 3 -43.24 -11.94 26.93
N GLU A 4 -44.02 -11.96 28.01
CA GLU A 4 -43.54 -12.08 29.40
C GLU A 4 -42.96 -13.47 29.70
N GLY A 5 -43.60 -14.53 29.18
CA GLY A 5 -43.15 -15.91 29.37
C GLY A 5 -41.82 -16.18 28.67
N LEU A 6 -41.63 -15.64 27.46
CA LEU A 6 -40.37 -15.73 26.73
C LEU A 6 -39.24 -14.98 27.47
N ARG A 7 -39.53 -13.79 28.01
CA ARG A 7 -38.55 -12.96 28.73
C ARG A 7 -38.08 -13.62 30.02
N ARG A 8 -38.97 -14.24 30.81
CA ARG A 8 -38.59 -15.03 31.99
C ARG A 8 -37.78 -16.27 31.63
N SER A 9 -38.12 -16.94 30.51
CA SER A 9 -37.40 -18.12 30.06
C SER A 9 -35.97 -17.78 29.63
N ILE A 10 -35.76 -16.66 28.94
CA ILE A 10 -34.43 -16.15 28.55
C ILE A 10 -33.59 -15.75 29.77
N GLN A 11 -34.19 -15.17 30.81
CA GLN A 11 -33.47 -14.83 32.04
C GLN A 11 -32.98 -16.06 32.82
N ASN A 12 -33.66 -17.21 32.68
CA ASN A 12 -33.26 -18.46 33.32
C ASN A 12 -32.23 -19.29 32.51
N LEU A 13 -31.95 -18.90 31.26
CA LEU A 13 -31.03 -19.60 30.35
C LEU A 13 -29.56 -19.20 30.52
N GLY A 14 -29.26 -18.21 31.37
CA GLY A 14 -27.91 -17.66 31.54
C GLY A 14 -27.56 -16.64 30.47
N VAL A 15 -26.26 -16.49 30.16
CA VAL A 15 -25.77 -15.54 29.15
C VAL A 15 -25.57 -16.27 27.82
N LEU A 16 -26.41 -15.96 26.82
CA LEU A 16 -26.23 -16.45 25.46
C LEU A 16 -25.22 -15.55 24.73
N LEU A 17 -23.94 -15.94 24.72
CA LEU A 17 -22.89 -15.27 23.94
C LEU A 17 -23.01 -15.74 22.49
N THR A 18 -23.80 -15.03 21.69
CA THR A 18 -23.92 -15.26 20.24
C THR A 18 -23.54 -13.99 19.46
N THR A 19 -23.22 -14.15 18.18
CA THR A 19 -22.89 -13.05 17.27
C THR A 19 -23.96 -12.89 16.20
N CYS A 20 -23.96 -11.74 15.51
CA CYS A 20 -24.78 -11.53 14.32
C CYS A 20 -24.24 -12.26 13.07
N ALA A 21 -23.24 -13.13 13.22
CA ALA A 21 -22.57 -13.79 12.10
C ALA A 21 -23.49 -14.76 11.36
N VAL A 22 -23.45 -14.71 10.03
CA VAL A 22 -24.25 -15.53 9.13
C VAL A 22 -23.32 -16.35 8.23
N ALA A 23 -23.55 -17.66 8.16
CA ALA A 23 -22.63 -18.59 7.49
C ALA A 23 -22.42 -18.25 6.00
N HIS A 24 -23.51 -18.15 5.24
CA HIS A 24 -23.46 -17.98 3.78
C HIS A 24 -22.91 -16.61 3.31
N THR A 25 -22.85 -15.61 4.20
CA THR A 25 -22.20 -14.31 3.91
C THR A 25 -20.75 -14.28 4.39
N SER A 26 -20.40 -15.08 5.39
CA SER A 26 -19.05 -15.21 5.94
C SER A 26 -18.10 -15.90 4.95
N VAL A 27 -16.82 -15.53 4.99
CA VAL A 27 -15.81 -15.95 4.01
C VAL A 27 -14.54 -16.46 4.69
N ALA A 28 -13.79 -17.33 4.01
CA ALA A 28 -12.46 -17.75 4.44
C ALA A 28 -11.39 -17.33 3.43
N THR A 29 -10.21 -16.99 3.92
CA THR A 29 -9.04 -16.55 3.15
C THR A 29 -7.76 -17.20 3.67
N GLY A 30 -6.83 -17.52 2.77
CA GLY A 30 -5.54 -18.13 3.11
C GLY A 30 -5.14 -19.18 2.06
N GLU A 31 -3.83 -19.32 1.80
CA GLU A 31 -3.31 -20.29 0.84
C GLU A 31 -3.66 -21.73 1.22
N GLY A 32 -3.72 -21.99 2.54
CA GLY A 32 -4.17 -23.23 3.16
C GLY A 32 -5.63 -23.62 2.87
N LEU A 33 -6.40 -22.84 2.12
CA LEU A 33 -7.72 -23.28 1.63
C LEU A 33 -7.61 -24.18 0.39
N ARG A 34 -6.52 -24.05 -0.38
CA ARG A 34 -6.36 -24.71 -1.69
C ARG A 34 -5.09 -25.54 -1.78
N HIS A 35 -4.01 -25.12 -1.14
CA HIS A 35 -2.72 -25.82 -1.18
C HIS A 35 -2.18 -26.01 0.24
N ALA A 36 -1.68 -27.21 0.53
CA ALA A 36 -0.98 -27.50 1.78
C ALA A 36 0.28 -28.32 1.50
N ALA A 37 1.40 -27.92 2.09
CA ALA A 37 2.57 -28.78 2.20
C ALA A 37 2.36 -29.81 3.32
N THR A 38 2.48 -31.10 3.01
CA THR A 38 2.30 -32.18 4.00
C THR A 38 3.34 -32.06 5.12
N GLY A 39 2.90 -32.23 6.36
CA GLY A 39 3.74 -32.14 7.56
C GLY A 39 4.08 -30.72 8.03
N GLN A 40 3.61 -29.69 7.33
CA GLN A 40 3.70 -28.29 7.78
C GLN A 40 2.38 -27.82 8.39
N TYR A 41 2.49 -26.90 9.35
CA TYR A 41 1.35 -26.25 9.96
C TYR A 41 0.86 -25.12 9.04
N HIS A 42 -0.40 -25.19 8.63
CA HIS A 42 -1.05 -24.18 7.79
C HIS A 42 -2.11 -23.45 8.60
N THR A 43 -2.40 -22.21 8.22
CA THR A 43 -3.40 -21.39 8.88
C THR A 43 -4.29 -20.70 7.83
N VAL A 44 -5.58 -20.61 8.13
CA VAL A 44 -6.61 -19.98 7.30
C VAL A 44 -7.47 -19.09 8.17
N THR A 45 -7.73 -17.87 7.71
CA THR A 45 -8.57 -16.91 8.42
C THR A 45 -10.01 -17.01 7.94
N VAL A 46 -10.96 -17.11 8.87
CA VAL A 46 -12.41 -16.98 8.61
C VAL A 46 -12.87 -15.62 9.09
N THR A 47 -13.43 -14.82 8.19
CA THR A 47 -14.01 -13.52 8.49
C THR A 47 -15.53 -13.64 8.50
N THR A 48 -16.13 -13.37 9.64
CA THR A 48 -17.59 -13.43 9.79
C THR A 48 -18.28 -12.15 9.36
N LYS A 49 -19.40 -12.31 8.67
CA LYS A 49 -20.26 -11.23 8.19
C LYS A 49 -21.68 -11.41 8.68
N ASP A 50 -22.41 -10.32 8.86
CA ASP A 50 -23.82 -10.38 9.20
C ASP A 50 -24.71 -10.65 7.97
N LYS A 51 -26.03 -10.56 8.17
CA LYS A 51 -27.03 -10.76 7.10
C LYS A 51 -26.95 -9.72 5.98
N ASP A 52 -26.44 -8.53 6.28
CA ASP A 52 -26.36 -7.39 5.36
C ASP A 52 -24.99 -7.38 4.63
N GLY A 53 -24.08 -8.29 5.02
CA GLY A 53 -22.75 -8.46 4.42
C GLY A 53 -21.67 -7.62 5.10
N GLU A 54 -22.01 -6.94 6.21
CA GLU A 54 -21.10 -6.13 7.00
C GLU A 54 -20.26 -6.98 7.93
N LEU A 55 -19.07 -6.48 8.29
CA LEU A 55 -18.14 -7.19 9.15
C LEU A 55 -18.66 -7.26 10.59
N VAL A 56 -18.73 -8.47 11.13
CA VAL A 56 -18.97 -8.67 12.55
C VAL A 56 -17.72 -8.24 13.31
N ARG A 57 -17.89 -7.47 14.39
CA ARG A 57 -16.78 -6.91 15.19
C ARG A 57 -16.59 -7.61 16.54
N THR A 58 -17.33 -8.69 16.77
CA THR A 58 -17.32 -9.47 18.02
C THR A 58 -17.03 -10.93 17.73
N GLY A 59 -16.30 -11.59 18.63
CA GLY A 59 -16.08 -13.04 18.57
C GLY A 59 -17.21 -13.85 19.21
N ASN A 60 -16.92 -15.13 19.50
CA ASN A 60 -17.77 -16.16 20.09
C ASN A 60 -18.78 -16.82 19.13
N ALA A 61 -18.59 -16.68 17.83
CA ALA A 61 -19.33 -17.48 16.86
C ALA A 61 -18.84 -18.94 16.91
N ILE A 62 -19.76 -19.88 16.79
CA ILE A 62 -19.45 -21.31 16.83
C ILE A 62 -18.95 -21.72 15.44
N LEU A 63 -17.63 -21.76 15.27
CA LEU A 63 -16.97 -22.22 14.06
C LEU A 63 -16.46 -23.65 14.24
N LYS A 64 -16.67 -24.50 13.24
CA LYS A 64 -16.14 -25.87 13.17
C LYS A 64 -15.39 -26.05 11.85
N ALA A 65 -14.23 -26.69 11.91
CA ALA A 65 -13.39 -27.00 10.78
C ALA A 65 -13.21 -28.53 10.68
N GLU A 66 -13.37 -29.07 9.48
CA GLU A 66 -13.19 -30.50 9.22
C GLU A 66 -12.44 -30.70 7.90
N ILE A 67 -11.38 -31.50 7.93
CA ILE A 67 -10.64 -31.87 6.72
C ILE A 67 -10.77 -33.38 6.54
N THR A 68 -11.36 -33.78 5.42
CA THR A 68 -11.57 -35.20 5.07
C THR A 68 -10.79 -35.56 3.81
N SER A 69 -10.24 -36.78 3.79
CA SER A 69 -9.59 -37.33 2.60
C SER A 69 -10.65 -37.91 1.63
N ALA A 70 -10.22 -38.27 0.42
CA ALA A 70 -11.08 -38.91 -0.58
C ALA A 70 -11.79 -40.18 -0.06
N ASP A 71 -11.17 -40.90 0.89
CA ASP A 71 -11.74 -42.09 1.52
C ASP A 71 -12.75 -41.79 2.65
N GLY A 72 -13.08 -40.50 2.89
CA GLY A 72 -14.04 -40.07 3.90
C GLY A 72 -13.48 -40.01 5.34
N ASN A 73 -12.25 -40.48 5.56
CA ASN A 73 -11.60 -40.40 6.86
C ASN A 73 -11.10 -38.98 7.17
N ARG A 74 -11.15 -38.60 8.45
CA ARG A 74 -10.60 -37.35 8.96
C ARG A 74 -9.08 -37.33 8.71
N SER A 75 -8.63 -36.33 7.98
CA SER A 75 -7.26 -36.21 7.47
C SER A 75 -6.36 -35.31 8.31
N ALA A 76 -6.96 -34.38 9.08
CA ALA A 76 -6.22 -33.49 9.97
C ALA A 76 -7.01 -33.12 11.24
N ASP A 77 -6.25 -32.86 12.30
CA ASP A 77 -6.74 -32.11 13.45
C ASP A 77 -6.68 -30.62 13.14
N THR A 78 -7.69 -29.90 13.62
CA THR A 78 -7.90 -28.47 13.36
C THR A 78 -7.99 -27.73 14.67
N GLU A 79 -7.26 -26.65 14.81
CA GLU A 79 -7.30 -25.74 15.96
C GLU A 79 -7.96 -24.44 15.52
N ILE A 80 -8.97 -23.98 16.28
CA ILE A 80 -9.67 -22.73 15.97
C ILE A 80 -9.38 -21.73 17.08
N THR A 81 -8.84 -20.58 16.70
CA THR A 81 -8.58 -19.46 17.59
C THR A 81 -9.54 -18.33 17.27
N ASP A 82 -10.36 -17.94 18.24
CA ASP A 82 -11.23 -16.76 18.12
C ASP A 82 -10.45 -15.48 18.50
N ASN A 83 -10.30 -14.58 17.54
CA ASN A 83 -9.60 -13.30 17.72
C ASN A 83 -10.46 -12.24 18.42
N LYS A 84 -11.71 -12.57 18.79
CA LYS A 84 -12.68 -11.72 19.50
C LYS A 84 -13.11 -10.46 18.75
N ASN A 85 -12.83 -10.38 17.45
CA ASN A 85 -13.13 -9.25 16.58
C ASN A 85 -13.96 -9.64 15.34
N GLY A 86 -14.56 -10.84 15.35
CA GLY A 86 -15.29 -11.41 14.21
C GLY A 86 -14.43 -12.16 13.19
N THR A 87 -13.14 -12.31 13.46
CA THR A 87 -12.24 -13.19 12.71
C THR A 87 -11.81 -14.40 13.53
N TYR A 88 -11.57 -15.52 12.87
CA TYR A 88 -11.14 -16.78 13.47
C TYR A 88 -9.97 -17.35 12.68
N GLU A 89 -8.93 -17.79 13.35
CA GLU A 89 -7.82 -18.52 12.73
C GLU A 89 -8.06 -20.02 12.84
N VAL A 90 -8.03 -20.72 11.70
CA VAL A 90 -8.14 -22.17 11.62
C VAL A 90 -6.78 -22.73 11.23
N GLY A 91 -6.08 -23.30 12.20
CA GLY A 91 -4.82 -23.98 12.02
C GLY A 91 -4.99 -25.48 11.82
N TYR A 92 -4.17 -26.11 10.97
CA TYR A 92 -4.21 -27.55 10.76
C TYR A 92 -2.87 -28.10 10.22
N THR A 93 -2.70 -29.42 10.28
CA THR A 93 -1.53 -30.11 9.68
C THR A 93 -1.99 -31.39 8.97
N ILE A 94 -1.81 -31.45 7.65
CA ILE A 94 -2.14 -32.63 6.84
C ILE A 94 -0.92 -33.54 6.73
N ARG A 95 -1.13 -34.85 6.93
CA ARG A 95 -0.06 -35.86 6.90
C ARG A 95 -0.05 -36.71 5.62
N SER A 96 -1.14 -36.71 4.84
CA SER A 96 -1.27 -37.48 3.61
C SER A 96 -1.36 -36.58 2.38
N GLU A 97 -0.69 -36.98 1.31
CA GLU A 97 -0.76 -36.32 0.01
C GLU A 97 -2.11 -36.60 -0.67
N GLY A 98 -2.46 -35.73 -1.63
CA GLY A 98 -3.65 -35.89 -2.46
C GLY A 98 -4.69 -34.80 -2.27
N GLU A 99 -5.88 -35.02 -2.82
CA GLU A 99 -7.01 -34.11 -2.65
C GLU A 99 -7.76 -34.40 -1.34
N HIS A 100 -8.05 -33.32 -0.62
CA HIS A 100 -8.82 -33.31 0.61
C HIS A 100 -9.97 -32.30 0.47
N SER A 101 -11.05 -32.55 1.20
CA SER A 101 -12.18 -31.64 1.34
C SER A 101 -12.06 -30.89 2.66
N PHE A 102 -11.95 -29.57 2.60
CA PHE A 102 -11.88 -28.70 3.78
C PHE A 102 -13.22 -28.00 4.00
N SER A 103 -13.98 -28.47 4.99
CA SER A 103 -15.26 -27.92 5.40
C SER A 103 -15.11 -26.93 6.55
N LEU A 104 -15.65 -25.72 6.37
CA LEU A 104 -15.76 -24.69 7.38
C LEU A 104 -17.24 -24.39 7.66
N LEU A 105 -17.69 -24.68 8.87
CA LEU A 105 -19.08 -24.65 9.30
C LEU A 105 -19.26 -23.60 10.39
N LEU A 106 -20.09 -22.59 10.15
CA LEU A 106 -20.50 -21.60 11.13
C LEU A 106 -21.91 -21.92 11.61
N TYR A 107 -22.08 -22.15 12.92
CA TYR A 107 -23.33 -22.63 13.53
C TYR A 107 -23.88 -23.90 12.84
N GLY A 108 -22.98 -24.80 12.41
CA GLY A 108 -23.32 -26.03 11.70
C GLY A 108 -23.69 -25.85 10.23
N GLN A 109 -23.64 -24.63 9.69
CA GLN A 109 -23.92 -24.32 8.29
C GLN A 109 -22.64 -23.99 7.53
N PRO A 110 -22.46 -24.44 6.28
CA PRO A 110 -21.26 -24.14 5.50
C PRO A 110 -21.13 -22.65 5.24
N ILE A 111 -19.92 -22.12 5.42
CA ILE A 111 -19.62 -20.75 5.01
C ILE A 111 -19.53 -20.65 3.49
N ARG A 112 -19.49 -19.42 2.95
CA ARG A 112 -19.38 -19.21 1.51
C ARG A 112 -18.13 -19.90 0.93
N GLY A 113 -18.35 -20.83 0.00
CA GLY A 113 -17.28 -21.58 -0.67
C GLY A 113 -16.88 -22.89 0.01
N SER A 114 -17.41 -23.18 1.21
CA SER A 114 -17.22 -24.48 1.86
C SER A 114 -18.15 -25.55 1.26
N PRO A 115 -17.68 -26.79 1.02
CA PRO A 115 -16.32 -27.27 1.25
C PRO A 115 -15.33 -26.82 0.16
N PHE A 116 -14.10 -26.51 0.58
CA PHE A 116 -12.99 -26.15 -0.30
C PHE A 116 -12.21 -27.38 -0.74
N ARG A 117 -11.77 -27.40 -2.01
CA ARG A 117 -10.85 -28.44 -2.52
C ARG A 117 -9.42 -28.07 -2.14
N LEU A 118 -8.79 -28.90 -1.32
CA LEU A 118 -7.46 -28.70 -0.76
C LEU A 118 -6.49 -29.76 -1.29
N ARG A 119 -5.44 -29.34 -2.00
CA ARG A 119 -4.42 -30.23 -2.55
C ARG A 119 -3.20 -30.26 -1.64
N ALA A 120 -2.88 -31.43 -1.09
CA ALA A 120 -1.72 -31.65 -0.25
C ALA A 120 -0.55 -32.26 -1.04
N VAL A 121 0.62 -31.62 -1.00
CA VAL A 121 1.84 -32.04 -1.74
C VAL A 121 3.05 -32.17 -0.82
N LYS A 122 4.00 -33.03 -1.18
CA LYS A 122 5.27 -33.18 -0.46
C LYS A 122 6.13 -31.92 -0.55
N PRO A 123 6.83 -31.52 0.51
CA PRO A 123 7.76 -30.38 0.49
C PRO A 123 8.88 -30.50 -0.55
N SER A 124 9.23 -31.72 -0.98
CA SER A 124 10.29 -31.97 -1.98
C SER A 124 9.91 -31.61 -3.42
N ASP A 125 8.62 -31.43 -3.71
CA ASP A 125 8.12 -31.11 -5.07
C ASP A 125 7.74 -29.62 -5.23
N VAL A 126 8.11 -28.79 -4.24
CA VAL A 126 7.98 -27.34 -4.33
C VAL A 126 9.20 -26.82 -5.08
N THR A 127 9.00 -26.32 -6.31
CA THR A 127 10.04 -25.57 -7.04
C THR A 127 10.52 -24.42 -6.17
N GLN A 128 11.79 -24.50 -5.74
CA GLN A 128 12.43 -23.49 -4.89
C GLN A 128 12.56 -22.17 -5.65
N SER A 129 11.92 -21.12 -5.11
CA SER A 129 12.28 -19.74 -5.42
C SER A 129 13.66 -19.43 -4.80
N PRO A 130 14.56 -18.70 -5.47
CA PRO A 130 15.96 -18.61 -5.07
C PRO A 130 16.16 -17.56 -3.97
N ASP A 131 15.92 -17.89 -2.70
CA ASP A 131 16.24 -16.97 -1.59
C ASP A 131 16.55 -17.63 -0.23
N ASP A 132 17.15 -18.83 -0.21
CA ASP A 132 17.56 -19.50 1.05
C ASP A 132 19.01 -20.00 1.04
N VAL A 133 19.95 -19.10 0.71
CA VAL A 133 21.37 -19.33 1.02
C VAL A 133 21.92 -18.16 1.82
N LYS A 134 21.79 -18.24 3.15
CA LYS A 134 22.85 -17.94 4.13
C LYS A 134 22.33 -18.02 5.56
N ARG A 135 22.64 -19.14 6.25
CA ARG A 135 23.21 -19.15 7.62
C ARG A 135 23.57 -20.59 8.02
N ARG A 136 24.76 -21.02 7.60
CA ARG A 136 25.47 -22.14 8.24
C ARG A 136 26.87 -21.66 8.61
N VAL A 137 26.99 -21.05 9.78
CA VAL A 137 28.29 -20.68 10.35
C VAL A 137 28.88 -21.93 11.01
N LYS A 138 30.04 -22.37 10.50
CA LYS A 138 30.88 -23.41 11.10
C LYS A 138 31.57 -22.84 12.35
N SER A 139 31.49 -23.56 13.47
CA SER A 139 32.36 -23.36 14.64
C SER A 139 33.64 -24.20 14.47
N PRO A 140 34.84 -23.71 14.84
CA PRO A 140 36.02 -24.56 14.90
C PRO A 140 36.15 -25.25 16.27
N SER A 141 36.58 -26.51 16.20
CA SER A 141 36.97 -27.38 17.31
C SER A 141 38.26 -26.93 18.00
N GLY A 142 38.27 -26.97 19.34
CA GLY A 142 39.47 -26.84 20.17
C GLY A 142 39.24 -27.46 21.55
N THR A 143 40.12 -28.38 21.92
CA THR A 143 40.14 -29.34 23.04
C THR A 143 40.25 -28.79 24.47
N GLY A 144 39.53 -29.43 25.41
CA GLY A 144 40.05 -29.86 26.73
C GLY A 144 39.89 -28.95 27.97
N GLY A 145 39.24 -29.45 29.04
CA GLY A 145 39.54 -29.03 30.43
C GLY A 145 38.37 -28.83 31.42
N HIS A 146 38.20 -29.79 32.32
CA HIS A 146 37.39 -29.93 33.56
C HIS A 146 36.84 -28.72 34.40
N ILE A 147 35.58 -28.92 34.85
CA ILE A 147 34.95 -28.73 36.20
C ILE A 147 34.86 -27.33 36.86
N ARG A 148 33.62 -26.81 37.07
CA ARG A 148 32.99 -26.59 38.39
C ARG A 148 31.59 -25.96 38.29
N GLN A 149 30.60 -26.64 38.91
CA GLN A 149 29.29 -26.10 39.28
C GLN A 149 29.44 -24.93 40.28
N LYS A 150 28.66 -23.86 40.06
CA LYS A 150 28.17 -22.97 41.13
C LYS A 150 26.73 -22.56 40.81
N ALA A 151 25.84 -22.92 41.73
CA ALA A 151 24.48 -22.43 41.80
C ALA A 151 24.42 -21.06 42.52
N VAL A 152 23.20 -20.48 42.54
CA VAL A 152 22.73 -19.30 43.32
C VAL A 152 22.89 -17.97 42.55
N ARG A 153 21.86 -17.16 42.25
CA ARG A 153 20.71 -16.70 43.07
C ARG A 153 19.58 -16.14 42.16
N ARG A 154 18.31 -16.46 42.44
CA ARG A 154 17.14 -15.66 41.98
C ARG A 154 16.99 -14.42 42.87
N PRO A 155 16.46 -13.31 42.32
CA PRO A 155 15.52 -12.48 43.07
C PRO A 155 14.13 -12.43 42.40
N SER A 156 13.15 -12.65 43.26
CA SER A 156 11.81 -12.07 43.39
C SER A 156 11.01 -11.57 42.18
N SER A 157 9.78 -12.08 42.17
CA SER A 157 8.61 -11.82 41.33
C SER A 157 7.96 -10.43 41.49
N MET A 158 7.18 -10.08 40.46
CA MET A 158 5.99 -9.21 40.46
C MET A 158 6.18 -7.70 40.59
N TYR A 159 6.03 -6.99 39.46
CA TYR A 159 4.83 -6.18 39.21
C TYR A 159 4.54 -6.11 37.70
N SER A 160 3.27 -6.34 37.40
CA SER A 160 2.66 -6.41 36.08
C SER A 160 2.68 -5.05 35.36
N THR A 161 3.18 -5.02 34.12
CA THR A 161 2.59 -4.19 33.07
C THR A 161 2.28 -5.11 31.89
N THR A 162 0.99 -5.32 31.67
CA THR A 162 0.44 -6.07 30.55
C THR A 162 0.84 -5.40 29.24
N LYS A 163 1.94 -5.86 28.64
CA LYS A 163 2.15 -5.67 27.21
C LYS A 163 1.05 -6.44 26.50
N LYS A 164 0.02 -5.72 26.04
CA LYS A 164 -0.83 -6.20 24.95
C LYS A 164 0.12 -6.67 23.84
N LYS A 165 0.14 -7.98 23.58
CA LYS A 165 0.63 -8.50 22.31
C LYS A 165 -0.40 -8.07 21.28
N GLU A 166 -0.16 -6.94 20.62
CA GLU A 166 -0.81 -6.64 19.35
C GLU A 166 -0.34 -7.71 18.37
N ASN A 167 -1.26 -8.56 17.91
CA ASN A 167 -1.01 -9.36 16.73
C ASN A 167 -0.91 -8.37 15.57
N PRO A 168 0.22 -8.31 14.84
CA PRO A 168 0.36 -7.39 13.72
C PRO A 168 -0.71 -7.73 12.69
N ILE A 169 -1.54 -6.74 12.34
CA ILE A 169 -2.43 -6.82 11.20
C ILE A 169 -1.51 -7.03 9.99
N GLU A 170 -1.65 -8.13 9.24
CA GLU A 170 -0.96 -8.27 7.96
C GLU A 170 -1.52 -7.21 7.01
N ASP A 171 -0.78 -6.12 6.82
CA ASP A 171 -1.10 -5.10 5.83
C ASP A 171 -0.44 -5.44 4.48
N GLU A 172 -0.79 -4.68 3.46
CA GLU A 172 -0.16 -4.82 2.15
C GLU A 172 1.25 -4.20 2.14
N LEU A 173 1.77 -3.69 3.27
CA LEU A 173 3.08 -3.06 3.32
C LEU A 173 4.16 -4.12 3.10
N ILE A 174 4.93 -3.93 2.03
CA ILE A 174 6.10 -4.76 1.75
C ILE A 174 7.26 -4.28 2.60
N TYR A 175 7.53 -2.96 2.54
CA TYR A 175 8.58 -2.34 3.34
C TYR A 175 8.36 -0.83 3.45
N ARG A 176 9.08 -0.22 4.41
CA ARG A 176 9.19 1.23 4.57
C ARG A 176 10.65 1.66 4.63
N VAL A 177 10.95 2.84 4.11
CA VAL A 177 12.30 3.41 4.13
C VAL A 177 12.27 4.85 4.57
N GLY A 178 13.12 5.16 5.53
CA GLY A 178 13.40 6.50 5.98
C GLY A 178 12.93 6.79 7.40
N THR A 179 13.58 7.79 7.97
CA THR A 179 13.33 8.35 9.29
C THR A 179 13.41 9.86 9.20
N ARG A 180 12.93 10.54 10.24
CA ARG A 180 13.04 12.01 10.30
C ARG A 180 14.49 12.43 10.41
N GLY A 181 14.95 13.29 9.50
CA GLY A 181 16.28 13.88 9.60
C GLY A 181 16.77 14.52 8.31
N ARG A 182 18.09 14.68 8.21
CA ARG A 182 18.77 15.41 7.14
C ARG A 182 19.93 14.64 6.53
N GLU A 183 20.26 13.45 7.02
CA GLU A 183 21.32 12.61 6.50
C GLU A 183 20.87 11.77 5.29
N LYS A 184 21.71 10.84 4.81
CA LYS A 184 21.39 9.95 3.70
C LYS A 184 20.33 8.94 4.15
N GLY A 185 19.25 8.82 3.39
CA GLY A 185 18.12 7.96 3.74
C GLY A 185 17.14 8.57 4.74
N GLU A 186 17.43 9.76 5.28
CA GLU A 186 16.52 10.48 6.17
C GLU A 186 15.75 11.56 5.43
N PHE A 187 14.58 11.92 5.94
CA PHE A 187 13.70 12.89 5.32
C PHE A 187 13.18 13.94 6.29
N THR A 188 13.04 15.18 5.83
CA THR A 188 12.37 16.26 6.60
C THR A 188 11.00 16.59 6.05
N ASN A 189 10.82 16.61 4.72
CA ASN A 189 9.49 16.78 4.12
C ASN A 189 9.45 16.13 2.73
N LEU A 190 9.06 14.85 2.67
CA LEU A 190 8.88 14.14 1.41
C LEU A 190 7.74 14.76 0.61
N GLN A 191 7.92 14.90 -0.70
CA GLN A 191 6.91 15.44 -1.61
C GLN A 191 6.63 14.42 -2.72
N GLY A 192 7.22 14.62 -3.90
CA GLY A 192 7.09 13.72 -5.03
C GLY A 192 7.93 12.45 -4.85
N ILE A 193 7.39 11.35 -5.37
CA ILE A 193 8.08 10.08 -5.55
C ILE A 193 7.83 9.61 -6.97
N SER A 194 8.84 9.01 -7.59
CA SER A 194 8.76 8.40 -8.91
C SER A 194 9.59 7.14 -8.92
N THR A 195 9.23 6.18 -9.76
CA THR A 195 10.07 5.01 -10.00
C THR A 195 10.50 4.96 -11.45
N SER A 196 11.61 4.26 -11.70
CA SER A 196 12.12 3.99 -13.04
C SER A 196 11.98 2.51 -13.36
N SER A 197 11.85 2.18 -14.64
CA SER A 197 11.82 0.80 -15.14
C SER A 197 13.08 -0.01 -14.79
N ASN A 198 14.20 0.65 -14.48
CA ASN A 198 15.43 0.02 -14.02
C ASN A 198 15.47 -0.25 -12.50
N GLY A 199 14.34 -0.11 -11.81
CA GLY A 199 14.21 -0.45 -10.39
C GLY A 199 14.78 0.61 -9.44
N ARG A 200 14.70 1.89 -9.82
CA ARG A 200 15.05 3.02 -8.95
C ARG A 200 13.80 3.68 -8.39
N VAL A 201 13.84 4.04 -7.12
CA VAL A 201 12.86 4.91 -6.46
C VAL A 201 13.50 6.26 -6.20
N VAL A 202 12.93 7.33 -6.76
CA VAL A 202 13.45 8.70 -6.68
C VAL A 202 12.47 9.55 -5.88
N VAL A 203 12.96 10.20 -4.83
CA VAL A 203 12.15 10.95 -3.87
C VAL A 203 12.66 12.38 -3.76
N ALA A 204 11.75 13.34 -3.86
CA ALA A 204 12.02 14.75 -3.57
C ALA A 204 11.79 15.07 -2.09
N ASP A 205 12.81 15.64 -1.43
CA ASP A 205 12.69 16.16 -0.08
C ASP A 205 12.80 17.69 -0.11
N SER A 206 11.67 18.35 0.06
CA SER A 206 11.57 19.80 -0.15
C SER A 206 12.36 20.60 0.88
N ASN A 207 12.36 20.14 2.13
CA ASN A 207 12.95 20.89 3.25
C ASN A 207 14.45 20.58 3.43
N ASN A 208 14.89 19.43 2.93
CA ASN A 208 16.31 19.12 2.76
C ASN A 208 16.89 19.59 1.43
N GLN A 209 16.07 20.21 0.56
CA GLN A 209 16.47 20.71 -0.76
C GLN A 209 17.25 19.70 -1.59
N CYS A 210 16.85 18.43 -1.55
CA CYS A 210 17.57 17.36 -2.22
C CYS A 210 16.64 16.34 -2.85
N ILE A 211 17.21 15.59 -3.79
CA ILE A 211 16.64 14.39 -4.36
C ILE A 211 17.43 13.20 -3.83
N GLN A 212 16.73 12.17 -3.39
CA GLN A 212 17.32 10.92 -2.92
C GLN A 212 16.85 9.78 -3.81
N VAL A 213 17.79 8.87 -4.14
CA VAL A 213 17.55 7.73 -5.02
C VAL A 213 17.84 6.46 -4.25
N PHE A 214 16.92 5.51 -4.35
CA PHE A 214 16.94 4.19 -3.72
C PHE A 214 16.74 3.12 -4.81
N SER A 215 17.05 1.86 -4.51
CA SER A 215 16.60 0.71 -5.32
C SER A 215 15.20 0.24 -4.91
N ASN A 216 14.59 -0.63 -5.71
CA ASN A 216 13.29 -1.27 -5.43
C ASN A 216 13.22 -2.04 -4.11
N ASP A 217 14.35 -2.44 -3.52
CA ASP A 217 14.44 -3.08 -2.20
C ASP A 217 14.67 -2.06 -1.06
N GLY A 218 14.63 -0.77 -1.37
CA GLY A 218 14.77 0.30 -0.39
C GLY A 218 16.20 0.72 -0.04
N GLN A 219 17.23 0.14 -0.68
CA GLN A 219 18.61 0.52 -0.38
C GLN A 219 18.96 1.89 -0.95
N PHE A 220 19.53 2.77 -0.12
CA PHE A 220 20.01 4.09 -0.55
C PHE A 220 21.12 3.95 -1.61
N LYS A 221 21.01 4.71 -2.70
CA LYS A 221 21.99 4.73 -3.79
C LYS A 221 22.74 6.05 -3.88
N MET A 222 22.01 7.15 -3.98
CA MET A 222 22.62 8.47 -4.12
C MET A 222 21.70 9.58 -3.62
N ARG A 223 22.32 10.73 -3.37
CA ARG A 223 21.64 11.97 -3.05
C ARG A 223 22.35 13.11 -3.76
N PHE A 224 21.58 14.02 -4.32
CA PHE A 224 22.08 15.23 -4.94
C PHE A 224 21.12 16.41 -4.68
N GLY A 225 21.57 17.61 -5.01
CA GLY A 225 20.87 18.85 -4.73
C GLY A 225 21.69 19.73 -3.80
N VAL A 226 21.90 20.97 -4.23
CA VAL A 226 22.53 22.02 -3.45
C VAL A 226 21.49 23.10 -3.22
N ARG A 227 21.33 23.55 -1.96
CA ARG A 227 20.39 24.63 -1.65
C ARG A 227 20.75 25.89 -2.42
N GLY A 228 19.77 26.47 -3.11
CA GLY A 228 19.91 27.81 -3.68
C GLY A 228 19.00 28.08 -4.87
N ARG A 229 19.30 29.18 -5.57
CA ARG A 229 18.45 29.79 -6.61
C ARG A 229 19.17 29.97 -7.95
N SER A 230 20.27 29.27 -8.16
CA SER A 230 20.98 29.22 -9.44
C SER A 230 20.64 27.92 -10.18
N PRO A 231 20.86 27.84 -11.51
CA PRO A 231 20.72 26.59 -12.26
C PRO A 231 21.48 25.43 -11.60
N GLY A 232 20.83 24.26 -11.48
CA GLY A 232 21.37 23.08 -10.79
C GLY A 232 21.21 23.09 -9.26
N GLN A 233 20.80 24.21 -8.66
CA GLN A 233 20.43 24.29 -7.25
C GLN A 233 18.93 24.06 -7.06
N LEU A 234 18.56 23.64 -5.85
CA LEU A 234 17.19 23.36 -5.44
C LEU A 234 16.80 24.25 -4.25
N GLN A 235 15.61 24.84 -4.29
CA GLN A 235 15.09 25.69 -3.22
C GLN A 235 13.92 25.00 -2.51
N ARG A 236 12.92 24.52 -3.27
CA ARG A 236 11.81 23.73 -2.73
C ARG A 236 11.37 22.68 -3.77
N PRO A 237 12.16 21.61 -3.96
CA PRO A 237 11.80 20.54 -4.89
C PRO A 237 10.52 19.86 -4.42
N THR A 238 9.54 19.72 -5.32
CA THR A 238 8.21 19.19 -5.04
C THR A 238 7.98 17.90 -5.83
N GLY A 239 7.54 18.00 -7.07
CA GLY A 239 7.39 16.84 -7.94
C GLY A 239 8.73 16.38 -8.50
N VAL A 240 8.86 15.06 -8.65
CA VAL A 240 9.97 14.42 -9.33
C VAL A 240 9.43 13.32 -10.23
N THR A 241 10.02 13.16 -11.41
CA THR A 241 9.75 12.03 -12.30
C THR A 241 11.03 11.59 -12.99
N VAL A 242 11.07 10.33 -13.43
CA VAL A 242 12.18 9.78 -14.22
C VAL A 242 11.69 9.56 -15.65
N ASP A 243 12.40 10.11 -16.63
CA ASP A 243 12.06 9.92 -18.04
C ASP A 243 12.54 8.55 -18.58
N MET A 244 12.23 8.25 -19.84
CA MET A 244 12.64 6.99 -20.49
C MET A 244 14.17 6.84 -20.65
N ASN A 245 14.92 7.95 -20.64
CA ASN A 245 16.39 7.95 -20.70
C ASN A 245 17.03 7.80 -19.32
N GLY A 246 16.23 7.81 -18.25
CA GLY A 246 16.69 7.79 -16.86
C GLY A 246 17.07 9.17 -16.33
N ASP A 247 16.82 10.25 -17.08
CA ASP A 247 16.96 11.61 -16.58
C ASP A 247 15.91 11.88 -15.49
N ILE A 248 16.31 12.64 -14.47
CA ILE A 248 15.46 13.00 -13.34
C ILE A 248 14.96 14.43 -13.54
N VAL A 249 13.65 14.57 -13.69
CA VAL A 249 12.96 15.84 -13.91
C VAL A 249 12.33 16.29 -12.60
N VAL A 250 12.67 17.49 -12.13
CA VAL A 250 12.31 18.00 -10.80
C VAL A 250 11.60 19.35 -10.93
N ALA A 251 10.37 19.42 -10.45
CA ALA A 251 9.68 20.69 -10.25
C ALA A 251 10.19 21.38 -8.98
N ASP A 252 10.59 22.65 -9.08
CA ASP A 252 11.01 23.45 -7.95
C ASP A 252 10.02 24.60 -7.72
N TYR A 253 9.25 24.49 -6.65
CA TYR A 253 8.14 25.39 -6.39
C TYR A 253 8.61 26.83 -6.17
N ASP A 254 9.68 27.01 -5.39
CA ASP A 254 10.16 28.35 -5.00
C ASP A 254 11.07 28.96 -6.06
N ASN A 255 11.87 28.14 -6.75
CA ASN A 255 12.66 28.62 -7.90
C ASN A 255 11.79 28.87 -9.14
N ARG A 256 10.57 28.30 -9.19
CA ARG A 256 9.59 28.52 -10.26
C ARG A 256 10.10 28.08 -11.64
N TRP A 257 10.75 26.92 -11.68
CA TRP A 257 11.14 26.24 -12.90
C TRP A 257 11.13 24.72 -12.69
N VAL A 258 11.31 23.99 -13.78
CA VAL A 258 11.58 22.55 -13.75
C VAL A 258 13.02 22.33 -14.15
N SER A 259 13.77 21.56 -13.36
CA SER A 259 15.16 21.21 -13.61
C SER A 259 15.25 19.79 -14.14
N ILE A 260 16.15 19.55 -15.08
CA ILE A 260 16.42 18.23 -15.65
C ILE A 260 17.86 17.85 -15.26
N PHE A 261 18.00 16.73 -14.59
CA PHE A 261 19.27 16.15 -14.17
C PHE A 261 19.48 14.82 -14.89
N SER A 262 20.73 14.45 -15.15
CA SER A 262 21.07 13.09 -15.57
C SER A 262 20.81 12.08 -14.47
N SER A 263 20.83 10.80 -14.83
CA SER A 263 20.62 9.68 -13.90
C SER A 263 21.67 9.58 -12.77
N ASP A 264 22.80 10.30 -12.86
CA ASP A 264 23.84 10.45 -11.83
C ASP A 264 23.74 11.78 -11.05
N GLY A 265 22.69 12.57 -11.27
CA GLY A 265 22.40 13.80 -10.53
C GLY A 265 23.10 15.06 -11.02
N LYS A 266 23.73 15.04 -12.21
CA LYS A 266 24.32 16.25 -12.81
C LYS A 266 23.25 17.09 -13.51
N PHE A 267 23.30 18.40 -13.31
CA PHE A 267 22.37 19.32 -13.94
C PHE A 267 22.58 19.34 -15.46
N LYS A 268 21.50 19.18 -16.24
CA LYS A 268 21.50 19.25 -17.70
C LYS A 268 20.87 20.55 -18.20
N ASN A 269 19.64 20.83 -17.78
CA ASN A 269 18.87 21.96 -18.29
C ASN A 269 17.79 22.42 -17.29
N LYS A 270 17.25 23.63 -17.50
CA LYS A 270 16.05 24.12 -16.79
C LYS A 270 15.04 24.65 -17.80
N ILE A 271 13.76 24.42 -17.53
CA ILE A 271 12.65 24.84 -18.39
C ILE A 271 11.57 25.58 -17.60
N GLY A 272 10.70 26.32 -18.29
CA GLY A 272 9.55 27.00 -17.67
C GLY A 272 9.89 28.24 -16.82
N ALA A 273 11.17 28.61 -16.71
CA ALA A 273 11.59 29.81 -15.99
C ALA A 273 10.91 31.06 -16.57
N GLY A 274 10.32 31.89 -15.70
CA GLY A 274 9.55 33.07 -16.09
C GLY A 274 8.11 32.78 -16.56
N ARG A 275 7.73 31.51 -16.69
CA ARG A 275 6.35 31.09 -17.04
C ARG A 275 5.63 30.44 -15.85
N LEU A 276 6.35 29.65 -15.06
CA LEU A 276 5.82 28.96 -13.90
C LEU A 276 5.77 29.88 -12.67
N MET A 277 4.77 29.71 -11.82
CA MET A 277 4.50 30.48 -10.60
C MET A 277 4.67 29.66 -9.32
N GLY A 278 4.38 28.37 -9.36
CA GLY A 278 4.58 27.43 -8.26
C GLY A 278 4.36 25.99 -8.71
N PRO A 279 5.32 25.39 -9.45
CA PRO A 279 5.17 24.04 -9.95
C PRO A 279 5.18 23.00 -8.82
N LYS A 280 4.30 22.01 -8.90
CA LYS A 280 4.21 20.86 -7.99
C LYS A 280 4.42 19.55 -8.75
N GLY A 281 3.36 18.93 -9.24
CA GLY A 281 3.44 17.68 -10.00
C GLY A 281 4.21 17.83 -11.30
N VAL A 282 4.99 16.81 -11.65
CA VAL A 282 5.64 16.69 -12.95
C VAL A 282 5.56 15.24 -13.41
N ALA A 283 5.24 15.03 -14.69
CA ALA A 283 5.21 13.75 -15.36
C ALA A 283 5.83 13.89 -16.76
N VAL A 284 6.23 12.77 -17.35
CA VAL A 284 6.72 12.72 -18.73
C VAL A 284 5.82 11.78 -19.53
N ASP A 285 5.35 12.22 -20.69
CA ASP A 285 4.53 11.39 -21.59
C ASP A 285 5.39 10.47 -22.47
N LYS A 286 4.75 9.63 -23.29
CA LYS A 286 5.49 8.72 -24.18
C LYS A 286 6.26 9.41 -25.30
N ASN A 287 5.97 10.67 -25.58
CA ASN A 287 6.64 11.49 -26.59
C ASN A 287 7.82 12.29 -26.00
N GLY A 288 8.08 12.16 -24.70
CA GLY A 288 9.11 12.93 -24.00
C GLY A 288 8.69 14.37 -23.68
N HIS A 289 7.39 14.70 -23.75
CA HIS A 289 6.90 15.97 -23.24
C HIS A 289 6.90 15.96 -21.71
N ILE A 290 7.30 17.08 -21.14
CA ILE A 290 7.30 17.32 -19.70
C ILE A 290 6.00 18.05 -19.34
N ILE A 291 5.12 17.36 -18.64
CA ILE A 291 3.84 17.88 -18.17
C ILE A 291 4.02 18.32 -16.73
N THR A 292 3.76 19.59 -16.44
CA THR A 292 3.96 20.18 -15.11
C THR A 292 2.70 20.87 -14.63
N VAL A 293 2.26 20.51 -13.43
CA VAL A 293 1.18 21.17 -12.73
C VAL A 293 1.72 22.40 -12.03
N ASP A 294 1.19 23.57 -12.39
CA ASP A 294 1.44 24.81 -11.70
C ASP A 294 0.33 25.07 -10.67
N ASN A 295 0.61 24.69 -9.44
CA ASN A 295 -0.33 24.79 -8.32
C ASN A 295 -0.74 26.24 -8.07
N LYS A 296 0.22 27.17 -8.09
CA LYS A 296 -0.03 28.58 -7.78
C LYS A 296 -0.81 29.28 -8.91
N ALA A 297 -0.51 28.93 -10.16
CA ALA A 297 -1.23 29.45 -11.32
C ALA A 297 -2.54 28.71 -11.62
N CYS A 298 -2.82 27.58 -10.94
CA CYS A 298 -4.01 26.75 -11.14
C CYS A 298 -4.18 26.28 -12.60
N CYS A 299 -3.08 25.82 -13.21
CA CYS A 299 -3.06 25.34 -14.59
C CYS A 299 -1.98 24.28 -14.80
N VAL A 300 -2.01 23.64 -15.97
CA VAL A 300 -1.04 22.62 -16.39
C VAL A 300 -0.32 23.12 -17.63
N PHE A 301 0.99 22.91 -17.67
CA PHE A 301 1.85 23.22 -18.81
C PHE A 301 2.38 21.93 -19.42
N ILE A 302 2.43 21.87 -20.75
CA ILE A 302 3.11 20.81 -21.49
C ILE A 302 4.30 21.44 -22.22
N PHE A 303 5.51 20.98 -21.91
CA PHE A 303 6.74 21.43 -22.55
C PHE A 303 7.35 20.31 -23.39
N GLN A 304 8.01 20.67 -24.48
CA GLN A 304 9.01 19.80 -25.10
C GLN A 304 10.23 19.66 -24.17
N SER A 305 11.03 18.61 -24.36
CA SER A 305 12.27 18.38 -23.60
C SER A 305 13.29 19.53 -23.73
N ASN A 306 13.25 20.29 -24.84
CA ASN A 306 14.05 21.50 -25.05
C ASN A 306 13.52 22.74 -24.31
N GLY A 307 12.37 22.65 -23.65
CA GLY A 307 11.72 23.73 -22.90
C GLY A 307 10.72 24.60 -23.68
N LYS A 308 10.51 24.33 -24.98
CA LYS A 308 9.47 25.00 -25.77
C LYS A 308 8.09 24.62 -25.22
N LEU A 309 7.23 25.61 -25.02
CA LEU A 309 5.85 25.40 -24.62
C LEU A 309 5.05 24.80 -25.78
N VAL A 310 4.39 23.67 -25.53
CA VAL A 310 3.44 23.04 -26.47
C VAL A 310 2.05 23.62 -26.23
N THR A 311 1.53 23.44 -25.02
CA THR A 311 0.19 23.91 -24.64
C THR A 311 0.12 24.24 -23.15
N LYS A 312 -0.92 24.97 -22.77
CA LYS A 312 -1.27 25.32 -21.40
C LYS A 312 -2.79 25.30 -21.27
N PHE A 313 -3.31 24.61 -20.27
CA PHE A 313 -4.75 24.53 -20.01
C PHE A 313 -5.06 24.65 -18.51
N GLY A 314 -6.31 24.98 -18.21
CA GLY A 314 -6.79 25.24 -16.86
C GLY A 314 -6.71 26.72 -16.45
N GLY A 315 -7.42 27.04 -15.39
CA GLY A 315 -7.43 28.34 -14.73
C GLY A 315 -8.06 28.22 -13.35
N ARG A 316 -7.92 29.23 -12.49
CA ARG A 316 -8.45 29.16 -11.13
C ARG A 316 -9.98 29.06 -11.11
N GLY A 317 -10.52 28.10 -10.36
CA GLY A 317 -11.95 27.99 -10.07
C GLY A 317 -12.40 26.55 -9.84
N THR A 318 -13.72 26.34 -9.83
CA THR A 318 -14.37 25.08 -9.46
C THR A 318 -15.05 24.37 -10.63
N SER A 319 -15.13 25.03 -11.79
CA SER A 319 -15.71 24.43 -13.00
C SER A 319 -14.89 23.25 -13.52
N GLU A 320 -15.49 22.43 -14.38
CA GLU A 320 -14.86 21.22 -14.94
C GLU A 320 -13.49 21.48 -15.57
N ARG A 321 -13.35 22.57 -16.33
CA ARG A 321 -12.09 22.98 -16.98
C ARG A 321 -11.15 23.84 -16.13
N GLN A 322 -11.50 24.12 -14.88
CA GLN A 322 -10.72 24.96 -13.95
C GLN A 322 -10.04 24.10 -12.88
N PHE A 323 -9.15 24.68 -12.08
CA PHE A 323 -8.53 24.01 -10.95
C PHE A 323 -8.51 24.91 -9.71
N ALA A 324 -8.53 24.29 -8.53
CA ALA A 324 -8.29 24.95 -7.26
C ALA A 324 -7.12 24.25 -6.55
N GLY A 325 -5.92 24.75 -6.80
CA GLY A 325 -4.68 24.17 -6.26
C GLY A 325 -4.39 22.77 -6.81
N PRO A 326 -4.27 22.59 -8.14
CA PRO A 326 -3.94 21.28 -8.70
C PRO A 326 -2.59 20.81 -8.14
N HIS A 327 -2.44 19.51 -7.87
CA HIS A 327 -1.35 18.99 -7.06
C HIS A 327 -0.35 18.14 -7.83
N PHE A 328 -0.69 16.89 -8.15
CA PHE A 328 0.15 15.98 -8.92
C PHE A 328 -0.49 15.62 -10.27
N VAL A 329 0.33 15.01 -11.13
CA VAL A 329 -0.07 14.59 -12.47
C VAL A 329 0.54 13.23 -12.79
N ALA A 330 -0.21 12.39 -13.50
CA ALA A 330 0.23 11.16 -14.12
C ALA A 330 -0.22 11.13 -15.58
N VAL A 331 0.42 10.26 -16.37
CA VAL A 331 0.08 10.02 -17.77
C VAL A 331 -0.17 8.54 -17.96
N ASN A 332 -1.30 8.19 -18.57
CA ASN A 332 -1.62 6.78 -18.81
C ASN A 332 -1.09 6.28 -20.16
N ASN A 333 -1.38 5.02 -20.47
CA ASN A 333 -0.92 4.39 -21.71
C ASN A 333 -1.47 5.00 -23.01
N LYS A 334 -2.54 5.80 -22.93
CA LYS A 334 -3.15 6.52 -24.05
C LYS A 334 -2.63 7.97 -24.18
N ASN A 335 -1.63 8.36 -23.39
CA ASN A 335 -1.17 9.75 -23.22
C ASN A 335 -2.26 10.70 -22.66
N GLU A 336 -3.29 10.17 -22.00
CA GLU A 336 -4.22 11.01 -21.25
C GLU A 336 -3.53 11.50 -19.98
N ILE A 337 -3.84 12.74 -19.60
CA ILE A 337 -3.21 13.46 -18.48
C ILE A 337 -4.19 13.46 -17.32
N ILE A 338 -3.82 12.80 -16.22
CA ILE A 338 -4.62 12.66 -15.01
C ILE A 338 -4.07 13.61 -13.96
N VAL A 339 -4.88 14.54 -13.47
CA VAL A 339 -4.48 15.60 -12.54
C VAL A 339 -5.36 15.57 -11.30
N THR A 340 -4.74 15.60 -10.13
CA THR A 340 -5.44 15.74 -8.84
C THR A 340 -5.70 17.21 -8.53
N ASP A 341 -6.95 17.53 -8.19
CA ASP A 341 -7.40 18.89 -7.89
C ASP A 341 -7.68 19.04 -6.39
N PHE A 342 -6.68 19.51 -5.66
CA PHE A 342 -6.60 19.42 -4.20
C PHE A 342 -7.80 20.08 -3.50
N HIS A 343 -8.10 21.35 -3.80
CA HIS A 343 -9.20 22.04 -3.10
C HIS A 343 -10.58 21.75 -3.70
N ASN A 344 -10.65 21.14 -4.89
CA ASN A 344 -11.92 20.70 -5.49
C ASN A 344 -12.24 19.22 -5.23
N HIS A 345 -11.42 18.52 -4.42
CA HIS A 345 -11.68 17.15 -3.98
C HIS A 345 -11.97 16.18 -5.14
N SER A 346 -11.28 16.32 -6.26
CA SER A 346 -11.56 15.56 -7.48
C SER A 346 -10.31 15.28 -8.28
N VAL A 347 -10.45 14.37 -9.24
CA VAL A 347 -9.44 14.03 -10.23
C VAL A 347 -10.01 14.35 -11.61
N LYS A 348 -9.19 14.97 -12.46
CA LYS A 348 -9.57 15.43 -13.79
C LYS A 348 -8.67 14.80 -14.83
N VAL A 349 -9.28 14.31 -15.90
CA VAL A 349 -8.61 13.60 -16.99
C VAL A 349 -8.72 14.42 -18.27
N TYR A 350 -7.60 14.59 -18.95
CA TYR A 350 -7.46 15.37 -20.17
C TYR A 350 -6.82 14.53 -21.27
N SER A 351 -7.06 14.89 -22.53
CA SER A 351 -6.32 14.32 -23.67
C SER A 351 -4.86 14.77 -23.66
N ALA A 352 -4.05 14.17 -24.53
CA ALA A 352 -2.66 14.57 -24.75
C ALA A 352 -2.50 16.04 -25.17
N ASP A 353 -3.51 16.60 -25.84
CA ASP A 353 -3.54 17.99 -26.31
C ASP A 353 -4.06 18.98 -25.25
N GLY A 354 -4.50 18.48 -24.08
CA GLY A 354 -5.03 19.29 -22.99
C GLY A 354 -6.54 19.55 -23.06
N GLU A 355 -7.29 18.81 -23.86
CA GLU A 355 -8.76 18.89 -23.88
C GLU A 355 -9.36 18.10 -22.72
N PHE A 356 -10.36 18.67 -22.06
CA PHE A 356 -11.02 18.02 -20.93
C PHE A 356 -11.84 16.81 -21.39
N LEU A 357 -11.61 15.66 -20.77
CA LEU A 357 -12.35 14.42 -21.06
C LEU A 357 -13.45 14.20 -20.02
N PHE A 358 -13.05 14.02 -18.76
CA PHE A 358 -13.99 13.78 -17.65
C PHE A 358 -13.36 14.10 -16.29
N LYS A 359 -14.22 14.09 -15.27
CA LYS A 359 -13.86 14.27 -13.86
C LYS A 359 -14.55 13.19 -13.04
N PHE A 360 -13.87 12.73 -12.00
CA PHE A 360 -14.47 11.89 -10.97
C PHE A 360 -14.03 12.34 -9.57
N GLY A 361 -14.77 11.87 -8.56
CA GLY A 361 -14.56 12.23 -7.17
C GLY A 361 -15.31 13.49 -6.72
N SER A 362 -15.62 13.51 -5.43
CA SER A 362 -16.27 14.61 -4.72
C SER A 362 -15.76 14.67 -3.28
N HIS A 363 -16.04 15.77 -2.58
CA HIS A 363 -15.66 15.91 -1.18
C HIS A 363 -16.35 14.84 -0.30
N GLY A 364 -15.57 14.15 0.54
CA GLY A 364 -16.09 13.25 1.56
C GLY A 364 -15.13 12.13 1.96
N GLU A 365 -15.66 11.16 2.70
CA GLU A 365 -14.92 10.04 3.29
C GLU A 365 -15.35 8.68 2.73
N GLY A 366 -16.40 8.63 1.90
CA GLY A 366 -16.91 7.41 1.28
C GLY A 366 -16.06 6.90 0.11
N ASN A 367 -16.47 5.77 -0.47
CA ASN A 367 -15.84 5.19 -1.65
C ASN A 367 -15.91 6.17 -2.83
N GLY A 368 -14.75 6.43 -3.45
CA GLY A 368 -14.63 7.36 -4.55
C GLY A 368 -14.78 8.84 -4.17
N GLN A 369 -14.91 9.16 -2.88
CA GLN A 369 -14.82 10.52 -2.38
C GLN A 369 -13.40 10.84 -1.90
N PHE A 370 -13.04 12.12 -1.91
CA PHE A 370 -11.72 12.58 -1.51
C PHE A 370 -11.77 13.72 -0.50
N ASN A 371 -10.76 13.78 0.34
CA ASN A 371 -10.44 14.95 1.14
C ASN A 371 -9.05 15.44 0.76
N ALA A 372 -8.99 16.33 -0.23
CA ALA A 372 -7.75 16.91 -0.73
C ALA A 372 -6.77 15.90 -1.36
N PRO A 373 -7.10 15.34 -2.54
CA PRO A 373 -6.26 14.34 -3.19
C PRO A 373 -4.91 14.93 -3.62
N THR A 374 -3.85 14.14 -3.47
CA THR A 374 -2.46 14.52 -3.76
C THR A 374 -1.87 13.66 -4.87
N GLY A 375 -1.09 12.63 -4.56
CA GLY A 375 -0.39 11.79 -5.52
C GLY A 375 -1.33 11.01 -6.42
N VAL A 376 -0.92 10.80 -7.66
CA VAL A 376 -1.65 9.97 -8.62
C VAL A 376 -0.68 9.17 -9.46
N ALA A 377 -1.02 7.92 -9.73
CA ALA A 377 -0.32 7.04 -10.67
C ALA A 377 -1.35 6.24 -11.48
N VAL A 378 -0.92 5.67 -12.60
CA VAL A 378 -1.75 4.82 -13.44
C VAL A 378 -1.02 3.51 -13.72
N ASP A 379 -1.69 2.38 -13.54
CA ASP A 379 -1.12 1.06 -13.79
C ASP A 379 -1.17 0.64 -15.26
N ALA A 380 -0.63 -0.55 -15.56
CA ALA A 380 -0.61 -1.10 -16.91
C ALA A 380 -2.02 -1.40 -17.46
N ASN A 381 -2.97 -1.73 -16.59
CA ASN A 381 -4.38 -1.99 -16.91
C ASN A 381 -5.19 -0.69 -17.11
N GLY A 382 -4.60 0.46 -16.79
CA GLY A 382 -5.25 1.77 -16.86
C GLY A 382 -6.02 2.16 -15.60
N ASN A 383 -5.85 1.41 -14.50
CA ASN A 383 -6.40 1.78 -13.20
C ASN A 383 -5.66 2.99 -12.65
N ILE A 384 -6.42 3.91 -12.05
CA ILE A 384 -5.90 5.16 -11.47
C ILE A 384 -5.78 4.97 -9.97
N ILE A 385 -4.58 5.12 -9.43
CA ILE A 385 -4.29 5.05 -8.00
C ILE A 385 -4.07 6.45 -7.46
N VAL A 386 -4.83 6.83 -6.43
CA VAL A 386 -4.86 8.20 -5.89
C VAL A 386 -4.58 8.19 -4.39
N ALA A 387 -3.60 8.96 -3.96
CA ALA A 387 -3.37 9.28 -2.56
C ALA A 387 -4.35 10.37 -2.11
N ASP A 388 -5.07 10.10 -1.02
CA ASP A 388 -6.09 10.96 -0.45
C ASP A 388 -5.55 11.54 0.86
N TRP A 389 -4.96 12.74 0.77
CA TRP A 389 -4.13 13.30 1.85
C TRP A 389 -4.91 13.53 3.15
N GLY A 390 -6.11 14.11 3.05
CA GLY A 390 -6.94 14.45 4.20
C GLY A 390 -7.58 13.23 4.86
N ASN A 391 -7.88 12.19 4.09
CA ASN A 391 -8.41 10.92 4.62
C ASN A 391 -7.29 9.91 4.94
N SER A 392 -6.02 10.27 4.70
CA SER A 392 -4.85 9.44 5.01
C SER A 392 -4.93 8.01 4.45
N ARG A 393 -5.38 7.89 3.20
CA ARG A 393 -5.61 6.59 2.53
C ARG A 393 -5.18 6.62 1.07
N ILE A 394 -5.20 5.47 0.42
CA ILE A 394 -4.99 5.33 -1.03
C ILE A 394 -6.19 4.59 -1.62
N GLN A 395 -6.72 5.12 -2.72
CA GLN A 395 -7.86 4.58 -3.46
C GLN A 395 -7.45 4.17 -4.87
N VAL A 396 -8.06 3.10 -5.38
CA VAL A 396 -7.85 2.56 -6.73
C VAL A 396 -9.16 2.68 -7.50
N PHE A 397 -9.07 3.16 -8.74
CA PHE A 397 -10.18 3.38 -9.66
C PHE A 397 -9.90 2.72 -11.00
N ASP A 398 -10.94 2.36 -11.74
CA ASP A 398 -10.76 1.97 -13.13
C ASP A 398 -10.45 3.17 -14.03
N SER A 399 -10.21 2.91 -15.32
CA SER A 399 -9.90 3.94 -16.31
C SER A 399 -11.03 4.96 -16.56
N THR A 400 -12.25 4.70 -16.09
CA THR A 400 -13.41 5.60 -16.18
C THR A 400 -13.63 6.43 -14.90
N GLY A 401 -12.84 6.17 -13.85
CA GLY A 401 -12.98 6.82 -12.55
C GLY A 401 -13.97 6.13 -11.61
N SER A 402 -14.39 4.90 -11.89
CA SER A 402 -15.22 4.11 -10.97
C SER A 402 -14.35 3.49 -9.87
N PHE A 403 -14.80 3.56 -8.62
CA PHE A 403 -14.07 3.02 -7.47
C PHE A 403 -13.94 1.50 -7.55
N LEU A 404 -12.73 0.98 -7.32
CA LEU A 404 -12.44 -0.46 -7.27
C LEU A 404 -12.16 -0.92 -5.84
N SER A 405 -11.16 -0.32 -5.18
CA SER A 405 -10.70 -0.76 -3.87
C SER A 405 -9.89 0.32 -3.14
N TYR A 406 -9.61 0.04 -1.86
CA TYR A 406 -8.56 0.71 -1.10
C TYR A 406 -7.30 -0.14 -1.10
N ILE A 407 -6.13 0.49 -0.98
CA ILE A 407 -4.90 -0.21 -0.56
C ILE A 407 -4.91 -0.30 0.97
N ASN A 408 -4.71 -1.49 1.52
CA ASN A 408 -4.78 -1.71 2.95
C ASN A 408 -3.53 -1.11 3.65
N THR A 409 -3.76 -0.01 4.35
CA THR A 409 -2.74 0.78 5.06
C THR A 409 -2.96 0.74 6.58
N SER A 410 -3.79 -0.18 7.08
CA SER A 410 -4.29 -0.14 8.45
C SER A 410 -3.26 -0.51 9.53
N ALA A 411 -2.28 -1.38 9.23
CA ALA A 411 -1.28 -1.79 10.22
C ALA A 411 -0.20 -0.72 10.44
N ASP A 412 0.27 -0.08 9.37
CA ASP A 412 1.12 1.11 9.43
C ASP A 412 0.44 2.29 8.69
N PRO A 413 -0.45 3.05 9.39
CA PRO A 413 -1.22 4.14 8.80
C PRO A 413 -0.34 5.21 8.14
N LEU A 414 -0.85 5.74 7.03
CA LEU A 414 -0.28 6.91 6.37
C LEU A 414 -0.63 8.17 7.16
N TYR A 415 0.26 9.16 7.17
CA TYR A 415 -0.06 10.49 7.67
C TYR A 415 0.33 11.53 6.62
N GLY A 416 -0.69 12.07 5.95
CA GLY A 416 -0.50 13.02 4.86
C GLY A 416 0.29 12.43 3.69
N PRO A 417 -0.24 11.40 3.00
CA PRO A 417 0.40 10.86 1.81
C PRO A 417 0.52 11.94 0.72
N GLN A 418 1.71 12.06 0.13
CA GLN A 418 2.04 13.08 -0.87
C GLN A 418 2.08 12.44 -2.27
N GLY A 419 3.25 12.37 -2.91
CA GLY A 419 3.42 11.71 -4.19
C GLY A 419 3.20 10.20 -4.09
N LEU A 420 2.81 9.62 -5.21
CA LEU A 420 2.62 8.18 -5.37
C LEU A 420 3.14 7.76 -6.76
N ALA A 421 3.77 6.60 -6.85
CA ALA A 421 4.23 6.01 -8.09
C ALA A 421 4.11 4.49 -8.06
N LEU A 422 4.06 3.85 -9.22
CA LEU A 422 4.15 2.40 -9.34
C LEU A 422 5.59 1.99 -9.60
N THR A 423 6.05 0.95 -8.93
CA THR A 423 7.35 0.29 -9.20
C THR A 423 7.29 -0.52 -10.49
N SER A 424 8.46 -0.93 -11.01
CA SER A 424 8.55 -1.84 -12.16
C SER A 424 7.88 -3.21 -11.92
N GLU A 425 7.70 -3.60 -10.66
CA GLU A 425 7.03 -4.84 -10.22
C GLU A 425 5.52 -4.65 -10.01
N GLY A 426 4.99 -3.45 -10.25
CA GLY A 426 3.57 -3.13 -10.08
C GLY A 426 3.17 -2.77 -8.65
N HIS A 427 4.10 -2.72 -7.70
CA HIS A 427 3.83 -2.26 -6.32
C HIS A 427 3.66 -0.74 -6.23
N VAL A 428 2.89 -0.28 -5.25
CA VAL A 428 2.60 1.14 -5.04
C VAL A 428 3.59 1.73 -4.03
N ALA A 429 4.42 2.67 -4.47
CA ALA A 429 5.30 3.45 -3.62
C ALA A 429 4.67 4.82 -3.32
N VAL A 430 4.50 5.15 -2.04
CA VAL A 430 3.89 6.41 -1.58
C VAL A 430 4.82 7.15 -0.63
N ALA A 431 4.90 8.46 -0.78
CA ALA A 431 5.59 9.34 0.17
C ALA A 431 4.69 9.64 1.37
N ASP A 432 5.00 9.06 2.52
CA ASP A 432 4.29 9.26 3.79
C ASP A 432 4.96 10.40 4.57
N SER A 433 4.53 11.63 4.27
CA SER A 433 5.23 12.84 4.73
C SER A 433 5.21 13.01 6.25
N GLY A 434 4.10 12.67 6.93
CA GLY A 434 3.96 12.76 8.37
C GLY A 434 4.87 11.78 9.12
N ASN A 435 5.08 10.60 8.55
CA ASN A 435 6.00 9.59 9.11
C ASN A 435 7.46 9.73 8.63
N HIS A 436 7.76 10.71 7.77
CA HIS A 436 9.10 10.96 7.24
C HIS A 436 9.73 9.72 6.55
N CYS A 437 8.91 8.98 5.81
CA CYS A 437 9.34 7.78 5.10
C CYS A 437 8.56 7.62 3.79
N PHE A 438 9.05 6.80 2.88
CA PHE A 438 8.20 6.24 1.84
C PHE A 438 7.85 4.79 2.18
N LYS A 439 6.66 4.38 1.79
CA LYS A 439 6.10 3.05 2.03
C LYS A 439 5.79 2.40 0.69
N VAL A 440 6.07 1.11 0.57
CA VAL A 440 5.79 0.33 -0.64
C VAL A 440 4.80 -0.75 -0.31
N TYR A 441 3.66 -0.73 -1.00
CA TYR A 441 2.54 -1.63 -0.78
C TYR A 441 2.42 -2.62 -1.95
N ARG A 442 2.08 -3.86 -1.61
CA ARG A 442 1.68 -4.88 -2.55
C ARG A 442 0.39 -4.42 -3.20
N TYR A 443 0.45 -4.28 -4.52
CA TYR A 443 -0.70 -3.99 -5.35
C TYR A 443 -0.74 -5.08 -6.41
N LEU A 444 -1.77 -5.92 -6.34
CA LEU A 444 -2.02 -6.98 -7.30
C LEU A 444 -2.95 -6.41 -8.37
N GLN A 445 -2.46 -6.42 -9.61
CA GLN A 445 -3.16 -5.93 -10.80
C GLN A 445 -4.30 -6.85 -11.24
#